data_AF-A0A833PCH7-F1
#
_entry.id   AF-A0A833PCH7-F1
#
_cell.length_a   1.000
_cell.length_b   1.000
_cell.length_c   1.000
_cell.angle_alpha   90.00
_cell.angle_beta   90.00
_cell.angle_gamma   90.00
#
_symmetry.space_group_name_H-M   'P 1'
#
loop_
_entity.id
_entity.type
_entity.pdbx_description
1 polymer ?
#
loop_
_entity_poly.entity_id
_entity_poly.type
_entity_poly.pdbx_seq_one_letter_code
_entity_poly.pdbx_strand_id
1 'polypeptide(L)'
;MSTSVLVINCGSSSIKYALVSERREDRIFGLAENLGSADARIKGITAGNQPLELSIPHADHEKALETILSRLSQYQPKAIGHRVVHGGTLTKAELLTPEIVEKIREATPLAPLHNPAHLSRY
;
A
#
# COMPACT_ATOMS: atom_id res chain seq x y z
N MET A 1 -12.29 19.16 7.46
CA MET A 1 -11.30 18.30 6.76
C MET A 1 -12.03 17.03 6.34
N SER A 2 -11.89 16.60 5.09
CA SER A 2 -12.47 15.34 4.62
C SER A 2 -11.79 14.16 5.31
N THR A 3 -12.57 13.16 5.72
CA THR A 3 -12.02 11.92 6.30
C THR A 3 -11.41 11.10 5.17
N SER A 4 -10.14 10.74 5.29
CA SER A 4 -9.44 9.93 4.30
C SER A 4 -8.78 8.69 4.92
N VAL A 5 -8.70 7.63 4.12
CA VAL A 5 -8.05 6.36 4.47
C VAL A 5 -7.03 6.04 3.38
N LEU A 6 -5.80 5.76 3.78
CA LEU A 6 -4.77 5.27 2.87
C LEU A 6 -4.88 3.75 2.76
N VAL A 7 -5.07 3.23 1.56
CA VAL A 7 -5.11 1.79 1.30
C VAL A 7 -3.85 1.40 0.55
N ILE A 8 -3.15 0.37 1.03
CA ILE A 8 -1.91 -0.14 0.46
C ILE A 8 -2.07 -1.62 0.13
N ASN A 9 -1.63 -1.99 -1.08
CA ASN A 9 -1.47 -3.38 -1.48
C ASN A 9 -0.07 -3.58 -2.07
N CYS A 10 0.76 -4.34 -1.37
CA CYS A 10 2.12 -4.66 -1.81
C CYS A 10 2.11 -6.02 -2.51
N GLY A 11 2.53 -6.05 -3.78
CA GLY A 11 2.81 -7.27 -4.52
C GLY A 11 4.30 -7.62 -4.48
N SER A 12 4.69 -8.66 -5.22
CA SER A 12 6.09 -9.12 -5.33
C SER A 12 7.02 -8.08 -5.96
N SER A 13 6.54 -7.26 -6.90
CA SER A 13 7.34 -6.24 -7.62
C SER A 13 6.61 -4.90 -7.77
N SER A 14 5.57 -4.67 -6.97
CA SER A 14 4.74 -3.47 -7.06
C SER A 14 4.10 -3.06 -5.74
N ILE A 15 3.68 -1.81 -5.66
CA ILE A 15 2.83 -1.27 -4.59
C ILE A 15 1.68 -0.50 -5.24
N LYS A 16 0.45 -0.98 -5.05
CA LYS A 16 -0.76 -0.22 -5.35
C LYS A 16 -1.14 0.58 -4.12
N TYR A 17 -1.50 1.84 -4.30
CA TYR A 17 -1.95 2.70 -3.22
C TYR A 17 -3.15 3.54 -3.63
N ALA A 18 -4.00 3.87 -2.67
CA ALA A 18 -5.07 4.84 -2.85
C ALA A 18 -5.32 5.62 -1.56
N LEU A 19 -5.38 6.95 -1.64
CA LEU A 19 -5.98 7.78 -0.62
C LEU A 19 -7.47 7.91 -0.94
N VAL A 20 -8.29 7.16 -0.21
CA VAL A 20 -9.74 7.17 -0.36
C VAL A 20 -10.31 8.30 0.49
N SER A 21 -11.04 9.21 -0.15
CA SER A 21 -11.76 10.30 0.50
C SER A 21 -13.24 10.26 0.11
N GLU A 22 -14.09 10.79 1.00
CA GLU A 22 -15.50 11.05 0.74
C GLU A 22 -15.68 12.00 -0.46
N ARG A 23 -14.78 12.98 -0.57
CA ARG A 23 -14.71 13.91 -1.69
C ARG A 23 -13.95 13.26 -2.85
N ARG A 24 -14.55 13.24 -4.04
CA ARG A 24 -13.97 12.56 -5.21
C ARG A 24 -12.71 13.28 -5.71
N GLU A 25 -12.70 14.59 -5.63
CA GLU A 25 -11.61 15.48 -6.02
C GLU A 25 -10.34 15.30 -5.17
N ASP A 26 -10.49 14.80 -3.94
CA ASP A 26 -9.40 14.52 -3.00
C ASP A 26 -8.84 13.10 -3.17
N ARG A 27 -9.43 12.27 -4.05
CA ARG A 27 -8.98 10.89 -4.24
C ARG A 27 -7.68 10.86 -5.01
N ILE A 28 -6.73 10.10 -4.49
CA ILE A 28 -5.42 9.87 -5.09
C ILE A 28 -5.24 8.37 -5.23
N PHE A 29 -4.69 7.90 -6.34
CA PHE A 29 -4.34 6.49 -6.48
C PHE A 29 -3.17 6.32 -7.43
N GLY A 30 -2.42 5.25 -7.23
CA GLY A 30 -1.29 4.96 -8.08
C GLY A 30 -0.72 3.56 -7.88
N LEU A 31 0.29 3.30 -8.69
CA LEU A 31 1.01 2.04 -8.79
C LEU A 31 2.49 2.37 -8.88
N ALA A 32 3.26 1.95 -7.89
CA ALA A 32 4.69 1.74 -8.03
C ALA A 32 4.90 0.37 -8.68
N GLU A 33 5.59 0.30 -9.81
CA GLU A 33 5.83 -0.93 -10.57
C GLU A 33 7.30 -1.03 -11.01
N ASN A 34 7.68 -2.23 -11.45
CA ASN A 34 9.06 -2.56 -11.84
C ASN A 34 10.08 -2.34 -10.69
N LEU A 35 9.65 -2.53 -9.44
CA LEU A 35 10.52 -2.32 -8.28
C LEU A 35 11.73 -3.26 -8.31
N GLY A 36 12.89 -2.72 -7.94
CA GLY A 36 14.19 -3.37 -8.03
C GLY A 36 14.86 -3.33 -9.40
N SER A 37 14.23 -2.74 -10.43
CA SER A 37 14.83 -2.56 -11.77
C SER A 37 15.15 -1.09 -12.08
N ALA A 38 15.93 -0.86 -13.14
CA ALA A 38 16.21 0.49 -13.64
C ALA A 38 14.93 1.22 -14.11
N ASP A 39 13.88 0.47 -14.47
CA ASP A 39 12.61 1.00 -14.98
C ASP A 39 11.57 1.24 -13.88
N ALA A 40 11.97 1.12 -12.61
CA ALA A 40 11.12 1.38 -11.46
C ALA A 40 10.50 2.78 -11.56
N ARG A 41 9.18 2.85 -11.41
CA ARG A 41 8.41 4.10 -11.54
C ARG A 41 7.13 4.08 -10.71
N ILE A 42 6.60 5.26 -10.44
CA ILE A 42 5.28 5.48 -9.85
C ILE A 42 4.41 6.18 -10.89
N LYS A 43 3.27 5.58 -11.22
CA LYS A 43 2.24 6.21 -12.06
C LYS A 43 0.89 6.26 -11.35
N GLY A 44 0.06 7.23 -11.69
CA GLY A 44 -1.26 7.33 -11.07
C GLY A 44 -1.99 8.63 -11.35
N ILE A 45 -2.94 8.94 -10.47
CA ILE A 45 -3.74 10.16 -10.48
C ILE A 45 -3.62 10.82 -9.10
N THR A 46 -3.38 12.13 -9.10
CA THR A 46 -3.31 12.98 -7.90
C THR A 46 -4.62 13.75 -7.68
N ALA A 47 -4.70 14.52 -6.60
CA ALA A 47 -5.86 15.35 -6.30
C ALA A 47 -6.16 16.31 -7.47
N GLY A 48 -7.44 16.58 -7.70
CA GLY A 48 -7.87 17.35 -8.88
C GLY A 48 -7.71 16.57 -10.20
N ASN A 49 -7.60 15.24 -10.14
CA ASN A 49 -7.55 14.32 -11.28
C ASN A 49 -6.35 14.53 -12.23
N GLN A 50 -5.22 15.03 -11.70
CA GLN A 50 -4.02 15.28 -12.49
C GLN A 50 -3.18 14.00 -12.63
N PRO A 51 -2.69 13.67 -13.84
CA PRO A 51 -1.85 12.50 -14.06
C PRO A 51 -0.50 12.63 -13.33
N LEU A 52 0.03 11.49 -12.95
CA LEU A 52 1.32 11.35 -12.31
C LEU A 52 2.14 10.30 -13.04
N GLU A 53 3.39 10.66 -13.32
CA GLU A 53 4.45 9.74 -13.68
C GLU A 53 5.75 10.21 -13.03
N LEU A 54 6.43 9.32 -12.32
CA LEU A 54 7.64 9.61 -11.58
C LEU A 54 8.61 8.43 -11.70
N SER A 55 9.79 8.67 -12.24
CA SER A 55 10.86 7.67 -12.27
C SER A 55 11.54 7.54 -10.90
N ILE A 56 11.75 6.31 -10.46
CA ILE A 56 12.41 5.96 -9.19
C ILE A 56 13.38 4.77 -9.42
N PRO A 57 14.40 4.93 -10.28
CA PRO A 57 15.21 3.81 -10.77
C PRO A 57 15.88 3.06 -9.60
N HIS A 58 15.88 1.73 -9.70
CA HIS A 58 16.41 0.80 -8.70
C HIS A 58 15.75 0.86 -7.32
N ALA A 59 14.65 1.61 -7.15
CA ALA A 59 13.91 1.63 -5.91
C ALA A 59 13.30 0.25 -5.61
N ASP A 60 13.55 -0.23 -4.39
CA ASP A 60 12.84 -1.36 -3.81
C ASP A 60 11.49 -0.91 -3.19
N HIS A 61 10.81 -1.82 -2.51
CA HIS A 61 9.52 -1.50 -1.90
C HIS A 61 9.61 -0.52 -0.75
N GLU A 62 10.68 -0.53 0.03
CA GLU A 62 10.87 0.42 1.13
C GLU A 62 11.00 1.83 0.55
N LYS A 63 11.90 2.01 -0.42
CA LYS A 63 12.11 3.31 -1.07
C LYS A 63 10.87 3.79 -1.84
N ALA A 64 10.17 2.89 -2.52
CA ALA A 64 8.92 3.23 -3.20
C ALA A 64 7.84 3.65 -2.20
N LEU A 65 7.72 2.95 -1.06
CA LEU A 65 6.76 3.29 -0.02
C LEU A 65 7.09 4.63 0.64
N GLU A 66 8.35 4.89 0.99
CA GLU A 66 8.81 6.20 1.48
C GLU A 66 8.42 7.32 0.52
N THR A 67 8.66 7.12 -0.79
CA THR A 67 8.35 8.10 -1.83
C THR A 67 6.84 8.36 -1.91
N ILE A 68 6.02 7.31 -1.83
CA ILE A 68 4.56 7.43 -1.78
C ILE A 68 4.12 8.21 -0.52
N LEU A 69 4.61 7.82 0.66
CA LEU A 69 4.23 8.44 1.93
C LEU A 69 4.66 9.91 2.02
N SER A 70 5.87 10.23 1.57
CA SER A 70 6.37 11.61 1.53
C SER A 70 5.45 12.51 0.71
N ARG A 71 4.93 12.02 -0.41
CA ARG A 71 4.01 12.76 -1.27
C ARG A 71 2.61 12.90 -0.70
N LEU A 72 2.19 11.91 0.08
CA LEU A 72 0.89 11.90 0.74
C LEU A 72 0.91 12.57 2.12
N SER A 73 2.08 13.02 2.61
CA SER A 73 2.28 13.57 3.96
C SER A 73 1.31 14.69 4.34
N GLN A 74 0.97 15.57 3.39
CA GLN A 74 0.04 16.68 3.61
C GLN A 74 -1.42 16.26 3.86
N TYR A 75 -1.82 15.05 3.45
CA TYR A 75 -3.22 14.62 3.50
C TYR A 75 -3.63 13.97 4.83
N GLN A 76 -2.67 13.58 5.68
CA GLN A 76 -2.89 13.07 7.04
C GLN A 76 -4.06 12.08 7.17
N PRO A 77 -3.98 10.89 6.54
CA PRO A 77 -5.06 9.91 6.59
C PRO A 77 -5.39 9.49 8.02
N LYS A 78 -6.67 9.26 8.30
CA LYS A 78 -7.15 8.83 9.63
C LYS A 78 -6.83 7.37 9.94
N ALA A 79 -6.63 6.56 8.90
CA ALA A 79 -6.28 5.15 9.02
C ALA A 79 -5.47 4.69 7.80
N ILE A 80 -4.75 3.59 7.98
CA ILE A 80 -4.10 2.85 6.90
C ILE A 80 -4.71 1.45 6.83
N GLY A 81 -5.20 1.07 5.67
CA GLY A 81 -5.71 -0.27 5.38
C GLY A 81 -4.69 -1.06 4.55
N HIS A 82 -4.35 -2.26 5.01
CA HIS A 82 -3.46 -3.17 4.28
C HIS A 82 -4.26 -4.34 3.73
N ARG A 83 -4.14 -4.62 2.44
CA ARG A 83 -4.72 -5.86 1.86
C ARG A 83 -3.85 -7.03 2.29
N VAL A 84 -4.42 -8.02 2.98
CA VAL A 84 -3.79 -9.32 3.28
C VAL A 84 -4.42 -10.39 2.38
N VAL A 85 -3.60 -11.26 1.79
CA VAL A 85 -4.10 -12.29 0.86
C VAL A 85 -4.82 -13.41 1.61
N HIS A 86 -4.21 -13.94 2.67
CA HIS A 86 -4.84 -14.98 3.49
C HIS A 86 -4.71 -14.66 4.98
N GLY A 87 -5.84 -14.44 5.65
CA GLY A 87 -5.90 -14.13 7.10
C GLY A 87 -6.03 -15.37 8.00
N GLY A 88 -6.02 -16.57 7.42
CA GLY A 88 -6.24 -17.81 8.16
C GLY A 88 -7.69 -17.91 8.61
N THR A 89 -7.92 -17.91 9.93
CA THR A 89 -9.27 -17.94 10.53
C THR A 89 -9.93 -16.57 10.60
N LEU A 90 -9.24 -15.50 10.22
CA LEU A 90 -9.83 -14.16 10.18
C LEU A 90 -10.87 -14.08 9.06
N THR A 91 -12.12 -13.81 9.43
CA THR A 91 -13.27 -13.76 8.50
C THR A 91 -13.74 -12.34 8.17
N LYS A 92 -13.16 -11.34 8.83
CA LYS A 92 -13.47 -9.91 8.64
C LYS A 92 -12.22 -9.06 8.78
N ALA A 93 -12.31 -7.79 8.39
CA ALA A 93 -11.25 -6.82 8.64
C ALA A 93 -11.08 -6.60 10.16
N GLU A 94 -9.82 -6.55 10.61
CA GLU A 94 -9.45 -6.38 12.01
C GLU A 94 -8.42 -5.25 12.14
N LEU A 95 -8.37 -4.63 13.32
CA LEU A 95 -7.28 -3.73 13.66
C LEU A 95 -5.97 -4.53 13.73
N LEU A 96 -4.89 -4.00 13.16
CA LEU A 96 -3.61 -4.68 13.20
C LEU A 96 -3.01 -4.58 14.60
N THR A 97 -3.05 -5.69 15.35
CA THR A 97 -2.38 -5.87 16.64
C THR A 97 -1.29 -6.95 16.52
N PRO A 98 -0.36 -7.07 17.48
CA PRO A 98 0.62 -8.15 17.48
C PRO A 98 -0.01 -9.54 17.34
N GLU A 99 -1.16 -9.78 17.98
CA GLU A 99 -1.88 -11.05 17.86
C GLU A 99 -2.43 -11.29 16.45
N ILE A 100 -2.91 -10.24 15.77
CA ILE A 100 -3.36 -10.33 14.38
C ILE A 100 -2.19 -10.58 13.43
N VAL A 101 -1.04 -9.95 13.67
CA VAL A 101 0.19 -10.18 12.90
C VAL A 101 0.61 -11.64 12.99
N GLU A 102 0.60 -12.23 14.18
CA GLU A 102 0.95 -13.64 14.35
C GLU A 102 -0.06 -14.59 13.69
N LYS A 103 -1.37 -14.32 13.76
CA LYS A 103 -2.37 -15.10 13.00
C LYS A 103 -2.13 -15.06 11.48
N ILE A 104 -1.73 -13.90 10.94
CA ILE A 104 -1.38 -13.77 9.52
C ILE A 104 -0.08 -14.54 9.21
N ARG A 105 0.89 -14.54 10.13
CA ARG A 105 2.13 -15.30 10.03
C ARG A 105 1.86 -16.81 10.00
N GLU A 106 1.02 -17.31 10.90
CA GLU A 106 0.59 -18.71 10.93
C GLU A 106 -0.13 -19.12 9.63
N ALA A 107 -0.84 -18.20 8.99
CA ALA A 107 -1.51 -18.43 7.71
C ALA A 107 -0.56 -18.41 6.49
N THR A 108 0.74 -18.16 6.67
CA THR A 108 1.74 -18.14 5.58
C THR A 108 1.72 -19.39 4.69
N PRO A 109 1.58 -20.64 5.20
CA PRO A 109 1.52 -21.82 4.35
C PRO A 109 0.36 -21.80 3.32
N LEU A 110 -0.71 -21.04 3.59
CA LEU A 110 -1.85 -20.89 2.69
C LEU A 110 -1.61 -19.84 1.58
N ALA A 111 -0.65 -18.94 1.78
CA ALA A 111 -0.26 -17.91 0.81
C ALA A 111 1.25 -17.60 0.89
N PRO A 112 2.12 -18.59 0.61
CA PRO A 112 3.55 -18.52 0.92
C PRO A 112 4.31 -17.43 0.15
N LEU A 113 3.83 -17.08 -1.05
CA LEU A 113 4.44 -16.04 -1.87
C LEU A 113 3.94 -14.62 -1.55
N HIS A 114 2.92 -14.48 -0.69
CA HIS A 114 2.21 -13.21 -0.48
C HIS A 114 2.30 -12.73 0.97
N ASN A 115 1.96 -13.59 1.93
CA ASN A 115 1.92 -13.22 3.35
C ASN A 115 3.29 -12.75 3.90
N PRO A 116 4.44 -13.39 3.58
CA PRO A 116 5.73 -12.91 4.06
C PRO A 116 6.06 -11.49 3.58
N ALA A 117 5.77 -11.20 2.31
CA ALA A 117 5.98 -9.88 1.75
C ALA A 117 5.08 -8.83 2.45
N HIS A 118 3.84 -9.19 2.79
CA HIS A 118 2.98 -8.26 3.52
C HIS A 118 3.49 -8.00 4.94
N LEU A 119 3.96 -9.06 5.62
CA LEU A 119 4.43 -8.98 7.01
C LEU A 119 5.73 -8.20 7.17
N SER A 120 6.60 -8.19 6.16
CA SER A 120 7.86 -7.43 6.19
C SER A 120 7.69 -5.91 6.06
N ARG A 121 6.45 -5.41 6.11
CA ARG A 121 6.07 -4.00 5.90
C ARG A 121 5.28 -3.43 7.08
N TYR A 122 5.26 -4.15 8.19
CA TYR A 122 4.75 -3.72 9.49
C TYR A 122 5.90 -3.48 10.46
#